data_AF-A0A1N7R5B9-F1
#
_entry.id   AF-A0A1N7R5B9-F1
#
_cell.length_a   1.000
_cell.length_b   1.000
_cell.length_c   1.000
_cell.angle_alpha   90.00
_cell.angle_beta   90.00
_cell.angle_gamma   90.00
#
_symmetry.space_group_name_H-M   'P 1'
#
loop_
_entity.id
_entity.type
_entity.pdbx_description
1 polymer ?
#
loop_
_entity_poly.entity_id
_entity_poly.type
_entity_poly.pdbx_seq_one_letter_code
_entity_poly.pdbx_strand_id
1 'polypeptide(L)'
;MLRMTGRFVRKKLYGCNMIMHLCIIACTKLRVVRTMCRMTGYFVRVILYRCKMMLHLYIVMGTKHRVVRAMLRIMRRMLRVVRQMCNAVLHICIMARTKYPVIREFVRVILYGCKMVLHLCIMMGTKYRVMRTMLRIIQKMCSGMRHFYFRVLHIFRVIRQLCYRLNKFQALKVAF
;
A
#
# COMPACT_ATOMS: atom_id res chain seq x y z
N MET A 1 59.31 -47.96 32.75
CA MET A 1 58.55 -46.70 32.85
C MET A 1 57.95 -46.28 31.48
N LEU A 2 56.96 -46.99 30.93
CA LEU A 2 56.37 -46.69 29.60
C LEU A 2 54.83 -46.58 29.64
N ARG A 3 54.28 -45.83 30.61
CA ARG A 3 52.82 -45.63 30.76
C ARG A 3 52.36 -44.16 30.71
N MET A 4 53.26 -43.22 30.40
CA MET A 4 52.96 -41.77 30.43
C MET A 4 52.65 -41.16 29.06
N THR A 5 53.00 -41.80 27.94
CA THR A 5 52.83 -41.23 26.58
C THR A 5 51.39 -41.33 26.05
N GLY A 6 50.61 -42.35 26.47
CA GLY A 6 49.24 -42.56 26.00
C GLY A 6 48.19 -41.54 26.49
N ARG A 7 48.37 -40.96 27.70
CA ARG A 7 47.44 -39.95 28.25
C ARG A 7 47.62 -38.57 27.59
N PHE A 8 48.85 -38.24 27.20
CA PHE A 8 49.17 -36.97 26.55
C PHE A 8 48.66 -36.94 25.11
N VAL A 9 48.83 -38.05 24.37
CA VAL A 9 48.30 -38.21 23.01
C VAL A 9 46.77 -38.25 23.01
N ARG A 10 46.12 -38.94 23.97
CA ARG A 10 44.65 -38.89 24.11
C ARG A 10 44.16 -37.49 24.44
N LYS A 11 44.75 -36.76 25.40
CA LYS A 11 44.35 -35.38 25.70
C LYS A 11 44.51 -34.44 24.50
N LYS A 12 45.57 -34.59 23.70
CA LYS A 12 45.74 -33.84 22.44
C LYS A 12 44.68 -34.21 21.40
N LEU A 13 44.37 -35.51 21.21
CA LEU A 13 43.31 -35.95 20.30
C LEU A 13 41.91 -35.47 20.73
N TYR A 14 41.58 -35.54 22.03
CA TYR A 14 40.32 -35.02 22.58
C TYR A 14 40.23 -33.50 22.41
N GLY A 15 41.33 -32.77 22.61
CA GLY A 15 41.41 -31.33 22.33
C GLY A 15 41.19 -31.01 20.85
N CYS A 16 41.85 -31.72 19.94
CA CYS A 16 41.68 -31.55 18.49
C CYS A 16 40.26 -31.91 18.02
N ASN A 17 39.66 -32.99 18.53
CA ASN A 17 38.27 -33.35 18.21
C ASN A 17 37.27 -32.30 18.75
N MET A 18 37.51 -31.78 19.96
CA MET A 18 36.66 -30.74 20.54
C MET A 18 36.76 -29.43 19.73
N ILE A 19 37.96 -29.05 19.28
CA ILE A 19 38.18 -27.89 18.39
C ILE A 19 37.50 -28.11 17.05
N MET A 20 37.60 -29.31 16.47
CA MET A 20 36.94 -29.65 15.20
C MET A 20 35.42 -29.58 15.33
N HIS A 21 34.84 -30.13 16.40
CA HIS A 21 33.41 -30.01 16.70
C HIS A 21 32.98 -28.54 16.88
N LEU A 22 33.77 -27.72 17.59
CA LEU A 22 33.52 -26.29 17.71
C LEU A 22 33.56 -25.57 16.35
N CYS A 23 34.50 -25.93 15.47
CA CYS A 23 34.60 -25.39 14.12
C CYS A 23 33.41 -25.78 13.25
N ILE A 24 32.94 -27.03 13.33
CA ILE A 24 31.74 -27.49 12.62
C ILE A 24 30.52 -26.71 13.10
N ILE A 25 30.34 -26.55 14.42
CA ILE A 25 29.24 -25.77 15.01
C ILE A 25 29.32 -24.29 14.61
N ALA A 26 30.52 -23.71 14.56
CA ALA A 26 30.70 -22.33 14.11
C ALA A 26 30.36 -22.17 12.62
N CYS A 27 30.82 -23.09 11.78
CA CYS A 27 30.53 -23.12 10.34
C CYS A 27 29.04 -23.31 10.03
N THR A 28 28.33 -24.17 10.77
CA THR A 28 26.88 -24.34 10.61
C THR A 28 26.13 -23.09 11.04
N LYS A 29 26.48 -22.48 12.19
CA LYS A 29 25.89 -21.20 12.62
C LYS A 29 26.12 -20.09 11.59
N LEU A 30 27.32 -19.98 11.01
CA LEU A 30 27.64 -19.00 9.98
C LEU A 30 26.86 -19.25 8.67
N ARG A 31 26.68 -20.51 8.28
CA ARG A 31 25.86 -20.87 7.12
C ARG A 31 24.40 -20.44 7.31
N VAL A 32 23.85 -20.66 8.51
CA VAL A 32 22.50 -20.21 8.88
C VAL A 32 22.37 -18.69 8.85
N VAL A 33 23.35 -17.95 9.38
CA VAL A 33 23.31 -16.48 9.33
C VAL A 33 23.36 -15.97 7.89
N ARG A 34 24.17 -16.59 7.02
CA ARG A 34 24.27 -16.20 5.61
C ARG A 34 22.98 -16.48 4.84
N THR A 35 22.30 -17.61 5.09
CA THR A 35 20.99 -17.89 4.49
C THR A 35 19.93 -16.92 4.99
N MET A 36 19.92 -16.59 6.29
CA MET A 36 19.04 -15.56 6.84
C MET A 36 19.27 -14.19 6.19
N CYS A 37 20.52 -13.73 6.05
CA CYS A 37 20.86 -12.47 5.36
C CYS A 37 20.34 -12.45 3.91
N ARG A 38 20.41 -13.58 3.17
CA ARG A 38 19.84 -13.70 1.81
C ARG A 38 18.31 -13.62 1.83
N MET A 39 17.65 -14.39 2.69
CA MET A 39 16.19 -14.41 2.81
C MET A 39 15.66 -13.03 3.16
N THR A 40 16.26 -12.32 4.13
CA THR A 40 15.84 -10.95 4.48
C THR A 40 15.98 -10.00 3.28
N GLY A 41 17.05 -10.12 2.49
CA GLY A 41 17.22 -9.34 1.27
C GLY A 41 16.15 -9.61 0.20
N TYR A 42 15.69 -10.85 0.06
CA TYR A 42 14.54 -11.20 -0.78
C TYR A 42 13.25 -10.58 -0.25
N PHE A 43 12.97 -10.71 1.05
CA PHE A 43 11.80 -10.11 1.69
C PHE A 43 11.74 -8.60 1.47
N VAL A 44 12.85 -7.88 1.64
CA VAL A 44 12.92 -6.43 1.39
C VAL A 44 12.58 -6.09 -0.06
N ARG A 45 13.09 -6.86 -1.03
CA ARG A 45 12.77 -6.66 -2.45
C ARG A 45 11.28 -6.86 -2.75
N VAL A 46 10.68 -7.92 -2.20
CA VAL A 46 9.25 -8.18 -2.37
C VAL A 46 8.39 -7.05 -1.78
N ILE A 47 8.76 -6.55 -0.60
CA ILE A 47 8.05 -5.44 0.04
C ILE A 47 8.18 -4.15 -0.79
N LEU A 48 9.37 -3.84 -1.29
CA LEU A 48 9.59 -2.68 -2.17
C LEU A 48 8.73 -2.76 -3.44
N TYR A 49 8.64 -3.94 -4.06
CA TYR A 49 7.79 -4.15 -5.22
C TYR A 49 6.31 -3.89 -4.90
N ARG A 50 5.81 -4.44 -3.78
CA ARG A 50 4.44 -4.19 -3.29
C ARG A 50 4.19 -2.71 -3.01
N CYS A 51 5.15 -2.00 -2.41
CA CYS A 51 5.05 -0.56 -2.15
C CYS A 51 4.98 0.26 -3.46
N LYS A 52 5.77 -0.08 -4.47
CA LYS A 52 5.70 0.57 -5.79
C LYS A 52 4.33 0.37 -6.45
N MET A 53 3.82 -0.85 -6.42
CA MET A 53 2.48 -1.17 -6.95
C MET A 53 1.38 -0.38 -6.23
N MET A 54 1.43 -0.31 -4.90
CA MET A 54 0.47 0.45 -4.09
C MET A 54 0.53 1.96 -4.37
N LEU A 55 1.74 2.51 -4.56
CA LEU A 55 1.92 3.91 -4.92
C LEU A 55 1.30 4.20 -6.29
N HIS A 56 1.53 3.34 -7.28
CA HIS A 56 0.94 3.47 -8.60
C HIS A 56 -0.60 3.43 -8.53
N LEU A 57 -1.15 2.48 -7.77
CA LEU A 57 -2.59 2.37 -7.54
C LEU A 57 -3.16 3.64 -6.89
N TYR A 58 -2.46 4.19 -5.90
CA TYR A 58 -2.85 5.43 -5.23
C TYR A 58 -2.88 6.63 -6.19
N ILE A 59 -1.87 6.76 -7.07
CA ILE A 59 -1.82 7.82 -8.08
C ILE A 59 -3.00 7.69 -9.04
N VAL A 60 -3.23 6.49 -9.60
CA VAL A 60 -4.34 6.22 -10.53
C VAL A 60 -5.71 6.49 -9.88
N MET A 61 -5.89 6.10 -8.62
CA MET A 61 -7.14 6.37 -7.90
C MET A 61 -7.29 7.87 -7.58
N GLY A 62 -6.20 8.56 -7.28
CA GLY A 62 -6.16 10.00 -7.07
C GLY A 62 -6.55 10.79 -8.32
N THR A 63 -6.06 10.41 -9.49
CA THR A 63 -6.43 11.04 -10.77
C THR A 63 -7.91 10.81 -11.09
N LYS A 64 -8.41 9.57 -10.96
CA LYS A 64 -9.84 9.24 -11.12
C LYS A 64 -10.72 10.07 -10.18
N HIS A 65 -10.34 10.20 -8.91
CA HIS A 65 -11.10 11.00 -7.95
C HIS A 65 -11.11 12.50 -8.30
N ARG A 66 -10.02 13.06 -8.83
CA ARG A 66 -9.99 14.45 -9.32
C ARG A 66 -10.99 14.65 -10.47
N VAL A 67 -11.01 13.74 -11.45
CA VAL A 67 -11.94 13.78 -12.58
C VAL A 67 -13.39 13.70 -12.11
N VAL A 68 -13.74 12.71 -11.27
CA VAL A 68 -15.11 12.56 -10.74
C VAL A 68 -15.52 13.78 -9.92
N ARG A 69 -14.61 14.35 -9.12
CA ARG A 69 -14.88 15.59 -8.37
C ARG A 69 -15.15 16.77 -9.30
N ALA A 70 -14.40 16.91 -10.39
CA ALA A 70 -14.65 17.95 -11.39
C ALA A 70 -16.01 17.76 -12.06
N MET A 71 -16.33 16.54 -12.47
CA MET A 71 -17.62 16.18 -13.07
C MET A 71 -18.80 16.48 -12.13
N LEU A 72 -18.66 16.19 -10.83
CA LEU A 72 -19.65 16.57 -9.81
C LEU A 72 -19.85 18.09 -9.71
N ARG A 73 -18.79 18.90 -9.85
CA ARG A 73 -18.92 20.36 -9.86
C ARG A 73 -19.70 20.84 -11.08
N ILE A 74 -19.39 20.29 -12.27
CA ILE A 74 -20.10 20.61 -13.51
C ILE A 74 -21.57 20.25 -13.38
N MET A 75 -21.87 19.04 -12.89
CA MET A 75 -23.24 18.58 -12.69
C MET A 75 -24.02 19.44 -11.68
N ARG A 76 -23.39 19.91 -10.59
CA ARG A 76 -24.02 20.88 -9.67
C ARG A 76 -24.31 22.23 -10.31
N ARG A 77 -23.48 22.67 -11.27
CA ARG A 77 -23.74 23.89 -12.05
C ARG A 77 -24.90 23.67 -13.02
N MET A 78 -24.90 22.55 -13.75
CA MET A 78 -26.01 22.15 -14.62
C MET A 78 -27.33 22.09 -13.85
N LEU A 79 -27.36 21.47 -12.67
CA LEU A 79 -28.56 21.41 -11.84
C LEU A 79 -29.07 22.80 -11.43
N ARG A 80 -28.17 23.75 -11.14
CA ARG A 80 -28.53 25.15 -10.85
C ARG A 80 -29.15 25.83 -12.06
N VAL A 81 -28.57 25.67 -13.24
CA VAL A 81 -29.10 26.23 -14.50
C VAL A 81 -30.47 25.64 -14.82
N VAL A 82 -30.61 24.31 -14.72
CA VAL A 82 -31.90 23.62 -14.92
C VAL A 82 -32.94 24.13 -13.93
N ARG A 83 -32.58 24.36 -12.67
CA ARG A 83 -33.50 24.93 -11.67
C ARG A 83 -33.92 26.37 -12.00
N GLN A 84 -32.99 27.19 -12.48
CA GLN A 84 -33.29 28.55 -12.94
C GLN A 84 -34.22 28.54 -14.15
N MET A 85 -33.97 27.66 -15.12
CA MET A 85 -34.86 27.46 -16.28
C MET A 85 -36.24 26.95 -15.84
N CYS A 86 -36.32 25.94 -14.98
CA CYS A 86 -37.57 25.40 -14.41
C CYS A 86 -38.36 26.55 -13.72
N ASN A 87 -37.70 27.44 -12.96
CA ASN A 87 -38.34 28.61 -12.33
C ASN A 87 -38.77 29.69 -13.32
N ALA A 88 -37.95 30.02 -14.31
CA ALA A 88 -38.28 31.01 -15.34
C ALA A 88 -39.50 30.58 -16.16
N VAL A 89 -39.54 29.31 -16.58
CA VAL A 89 -40.70 28.76 -17.29
C VAL A 89 -41.94 28.77 -16.40
N LEU A 90 -41.82 28.39 -15.13
CA LEU A 90 -42.95 28.48 -14.19
C LEU A 90 -43.49 29.91 -14.10
N HIS A 91 -42.61 30.92 -14.03
CA HIS A 91 -43.00 32.32 -13.98
C HIS A 91 -43.74 32.75 -15.27
N ILE A 92 -43.22 32.37 -16.43
CA ILE A 92 -43.90 32.59 -17.73
C ILE A 92 -45.26 31.89 -17.75
N CYS A 93 -45.38 30.67 -17.23
CA CYS A 93 -46.63 29.93 -17.18
C CYS A 93 -47.67 30.57 -16.24
N ILE A 94 -47.23 31.12 -15.10
CA ILE A 94 -48.09 31.86 -14.17
C ILE A 94 -48.59 33.15 -14.84
N MET A 95 -47.72 33.87 -15.55
CA MET A 95 -48.08 35.06 -16.31
C MET A 95 -49.01 34.75 -17.50
N ALA A 96 -48.83 33.60 -18.15
CA ALA A 96 -49.63 33.11 -19.26
C ALA A 96 -50.92 32.38 -18.83
N ARG A 97 -51.27 32.41 -17.53
CA ARG A 97 -52.39 31.68 -16.92
C ARG A 97 -53.75 32.28 -17.29
N THR A 98 -54.05 32.31 -18.58
CA THR A 98 -55.40 32.60 -19.08
C THR A 98 -55.86 31.70 -20.23
N LYS A 99 -55.03 30.93 -20.97
CA LYS A 99 -55.58 30.30 -22.20
C LYS A 99 -55.22 28.87 -22.66
N TYR A 100 -54.15 28.15 -22.25
CA TYR A 100 -53.78 26.95 -23.04
C TYR A 100 -53.32 25.68 -22.30
N PRO A 101 -53.86 24.49 -22.68
CA PRO A 101 -53.44 23.17 -22.17
C PRO A 101 -52.01 22.77 -22.58
N VAL A 102 -51.48 23.33 -23.67
CA VAL A 102 -50.10 23.10 -24.15
C VAL A 102 -49.06 23.47 -23.09
N ILE A 103 -49.34 24.49 -22.27
CA ILE A 103 -48.47 24.95 -21.18
C ILE A 103 -48.32 23.85 -20.10
N ARG A 104 -49.37 23.06 -19.86
CA ARG A 104 -49.35 21.99 -18.85
C ARG A 104 -48.43 20.83 -19.25
N GLU A 105 -48.44 20.46 -20.52
CA GLU A 105 -47.55 19.43 -21.07
C GLU A 105 -46.07 19.88 -21.00
N PHE A 106 -45.79 21.14 -21.37
CA PHE A 106 -44.43 21.72 -21.27
C PHE A 106 -43.89 21.70 -19.84
N VAL A 107 -44.69 22.11 -18.85
CA VAL A 107 -44.30 22.07 -17.43
C VAL A 107 -44.04 20.63 -16.96
N ARG A 108 -44.83 19.66 -17.44
CA ARG A 108 -44.67 18.24 -17.11
C ARG A 108 -43.35 17.67 -17.66
N VAL A 109 -43.00 17.99 -18.91
CA VAL A 109 -41.73 17.59 -19.54
C VAL A 109 -40.54 18.18 -18.79
N ILE A 110 -40.62 19.46 -18.41
CA ILE A 110 -39.58 20.15 -17.64
C ILE A 110 -39.40 19.51 -16.26
N LEU A 111 -40.49 19.21 -15.54
CA LEU A 111 -40.45 18.51 -14.25
C LEU A 111 -39.83 17.11 -14.37
N TYR A 112 -40.13 16.38 -15.45
CA TYR A 112 -39.51 15.08 -15.73
C TYR A 112 -38.01 15.22 -15.97
N GLY A 113 -37.57 16.21 -16.76
CA GLY A 113 -36.16 16.53 -16.94
C GLY A 113 -35.47 16.89 -15.62
N CYS A 114 -36.08 17.78 -14.84
CA CYS A 114 -35.63 18.18 -13.50
C CYS A 114 -35.48 16.93 -12.57
N LYS A 115 -36.39 15.95 -12.62
CA LYS A 115 -36.29 14.66 -11.88
C LYS A 115 -35.17 13.74 -12.38
N MET A 116 -35.00 13.61 -13.70
CA MET A 116 -33.94 12.77 -14.29
C MET A 116 -32.55 13.27 -13.92
N VAL A 117 -32.32 14.59 -13.97
CA VAL A 117 -31.04 15.19 -13.58
C VAL A 117 -30.77 14.99 -12.08
N LEU A 118 -31.80 15.10 -11.23
CA LEU A 118 -31.68 14.80 -9.80
C LEU A 118 -31.28 13.34 -9.55
N HIS A 119 -31.90 12.39 -10.26
CA HIS A 119 -31.57 10.97 -10.13
C HIS A 119 -30.12 10.68 -10.55
N LEU A 120 -29.66 11.26 -11.66
CA LEU A 120 -28.26 11.21 -12.08
C LEU A 120 -27.32 11.79 -11.02
N CYS A 121 -27.71 12.88 -10.36
CA CYS A 121 -26.93 13.49 -9.29
C CYS A 121 -26.76 12.56 -8.07
N ILE A 122 -27.83 11.88 -7.68
CA ILE A 122 -27.82 10.91 -6.57
C ILE A 122 -26.90 9.74 -6.92
N MET A 123 -27.05 9.17 -8.12
CA MET A 123 -26.23 8.05 -8.61
C MET A 123 -24.74 8.40 -8.71
N MET A 124 -24.40 9.62 -9.12
CA MET A 124 -23.01 10.08 -9.15
C MET A 124 -22.47 10.36 -7.74
N GLY A 125 -23.32 10.84 -6.83
CA GLY A 125 -23.00 11.04 -5.43
C GLY A 125 -22.65 9.74 -4.72
N THR A 126 -23.40 8.67 -4.95
CA THR A 126 -23.12 7.33 -4.38
C THR A 126 -21.81 6.76 -4.91
N LYS A 127 -21.57 6.82 -6.23
CA LYS A 127 -20.29 6.41 -6.85
C LYS A 127 -19.09 7.16 -6.26
N TYR A 128 -19.21 8.47 -6.06
CA TYR A 128 -18.14 9.26 -5.44
C TYR A 128 -17.92 8.89 -3.97
N ARG A 129 -18.98 8.59 -3.22
CA ARG A 129 -18.86 8.14 -1.83
C ARG A 129 -18.05 6.84 -1.74
N VAL A 130 -18.35 5.87 -2.60
CA VAL A 130 -17.60 4.60 -2.67
C VAL A 130 -16.14 4.85 -3.04
N MET A 131 -15.87 5.64 -4.10
CA MET A 131 -14.51 6.00 -4.52
C MET A 131 -13.71 6.66 -3.40
N ARG A 132 -14.32 7.59 -2.66
CA ARG A 132 -13.69 8.27 -1.51
C ARG A 132 -13.36 7.31 -0.38
N THR A 133 -14.24 6.33 -0.10
CA THR A 133 -13.99 5.29 0.89
C THR A 133 -12.82 4.40 0.47
N MET A 134 -12.78 3.97 -0.79
CA MET A 134 -11.66 3.17 -1.32
C MET A 134 -10.32 3.91 -1.21
N LEU A 135 -10.29 5.20 -1.53
CA LEU A 135 -9.09 6.03 -1.35
C LEU A 135 -8.60 6.08 0.10
N ARG A 136 -9.52 6.20 1.07
CA ARG A 136 -9.17 6.16 2.50
C ARG A 136 -8.60 4.80 2.92
N ILE A 137 -9.16 3.71 2.40
CA ILE A 137 -8.65 2.35 2.68
C ILE A 137 -7.23 2.21 2.14
N ILE A 138 -7.00 2.59 0.87
CA ILE A 138 -5.67 2.55 0.25
C ILE A 138 -4.68 3.40 1.05
N GLN A 139 -5.09 4.60 1.48
CA GLN A 139 -4.23 5.48 2.28
C GLN A 139 -3.83 4.83 3.62
N LYS A 140 -4.77 4.18 4.31
CA LYS A 140 -4.48 3.41 5.54
C LYS A 140 -3.53 2.25 5.26
N MET A 141 -3.76 1.49 4.19
CA MET A 141 -2.87 0.39 3.80
C MET A 141 -1.46 0.88 3.48
N CYS A 142 -1.31 1.99 2.75
CA CYS A 142 -0.01 2.60 2.47
C CYS A 142 0.72 3.03 3.76
N SER A 143 0.00 3.62 4.72
CA SER A 143 0.57 3.97 6.02
C SER A 143 1.05 2.73 6.78
N GLY A 144 0.21 1.67 6.84
CA GLY A 144 0.57 0.41 7.47
C GLY A 144 1.79 -0.26 6.82
N MET A 145 1.82 -0.31 5.48
CA MET A 145 2.95 -0.84 4.70
C MET A 145 4.23 -0.05 4.96
N ARG A 146 4.14 1.28 5.14
CA ARG A 146 5.29 2.12 5.47
C ARG A 146 5.85 1.77 6.84
N HIS A 147 4.99 1.61 7.86
CA HIS A 147 5.41 1.17 9.20
C HIS A 147 6.03 -0.23 9.19
N PHE A 148 5.44 -1.17 8.43
CA PHE A 148 5.98 -2.50 8.27
C PHE A 148 7.36 -2.48 7.60
N TYR A 149 7.49 -1.72 6.51
CA TYR A 149 8.77 -1.54 5.82
C TYR A 149 9.85 -0.95 6.72
N PHE A 150 9.54 0.08 7.52
CA PHE A 150 10.49 0.65 8.48
C PHE A 150 10.99 -0.38 9.50
N ARG A 151 10.09 -1.22 10.02
CA ARG A 151 10.46 -2.31 10.95
C ARG A 151 11.35 -3.36 10.27
N VAL A 152 11.00 -3.80 9.06
CA VAL A 152 11.80 -4.77 8.30
C VAL A 152 13.18 -4.19 7.96
N LEU A 153 13.25 -2.92 7.57
CA LEU A 153 14.51 -2.24 7.28
C LEU A 153 15.41 -2.16 8.52
N HIS A 154 14.83 -1.90 9.69
CA HIS A 154 15.56 -1.91 10.96
C HIS A 154 16.16 -3.29 11.24
N ILE A 155 15.35 -4.35 11.16
CA ILE A 155 15.81 -5.74 11.32
C ILE A 155 16.94 -6.06 10.32
N PHE A 156 16.76 -5.67 9.04
CA PHE A 156 17.79 -5.87 8.02
C PHE A 156 19.11 -5.15 8.34
N ARG A 157 19.06 -3.91 8.87
CA ARG A 157 20.27 -3.19 9.30
C ARG A 157 21.00 -3.92 10.43
N VAL A 158 20.27 -4.43 11.42
CA VAL A 158 20.84 -5.22 12.54
C VAL A 158 21.47 -6.51 12.02
N ILE A 159 20.75 -7.26 11.18
CA ILE A 159 21.24 -8.50 10.55
C ILE A 159 22.48 -8.23 9.71
N ARG A 160 22.50 -7.14 8.92
CA ARG A 160 23.65 -6.76 8.09
C ARG A 160 24.87 -6.41 8.94
N GLN A 161 24.70 -5.69 10.05
CA GLN A 161 25.79 -5.41 10.99
C GLN A 161 26.35 -6.69 11.62
N LEU A 162 25.50 -7.64 12.00
CA LEU A 162 25.92 -8.95 12.50
C LEU A 162 26.70 -9.74 11.43
N CYS A 163 26.17 -9.81 10.20
CA CYS A 163 26.83 -10.42 9.04
C CYS A 163 28.22 -9.78 8.79
N TYR A 164 28.35 -8.45 8.88
CA TYR A 164 29.62 -7.75 8.70
C TYR A 164 30.62 -8.02 9.83
N ARG A 165 30.20 -7.96 11.10
CA ARG A 165 31.08 -8.28 12.24
C ARG A 165 31.59 -9.71 12.16
N LEU A 166 30.72 -10.66 11.85
CA LEU A 166 31.10 -12.08 11.71
C LEU A 166 32.12 -12.30 10.58
N ASN A 167 31.94 -11.67 9.42
CA ASN A 167 32.93 -11.73 8.34
C ASN A 167 34.29 -11.12 8.75
N LYS A 168 34.28 -10.01 9.50
CA LYS A 168 35.51 -9.39 10.02
C LYS A 168 36.25 -10.30 11.02
N PHE A 169 35.51 -10.96 11.91
CA PHE A 169 36.09 -11.96 12.82
C PHE A 169 36.68 -13.18 12.09
N GLN A 170 36.08 -13.60 10.97
CA GLN A 170 36.67 -14.67 10.14
C GLN A 170 37.97 -14.24 9.47
N ALA A 171 38.05 -13.02 8.92
CA ALA A 171 39.28 -12.51 8.30
C ALA A 171 40.46 -12.46 9.29
N LEU A 172 40.19 -12.15 10.56
CA LEU A 172 41.19 -12.14 11.63
C LEU A 172 41.63 -13.55 12.08
N LYS A 173 40.77 -14.57 11.97
CA LYS A 173 41.09 -15.96 12.32
C LYS A 173 41.89 -16.72 11.26
N VAL A 174 41.95 -16.23 10.02
CA VAL A 174 42.75 -16.82 8.93
C VAL A 174 44.17 -16.20 8.89
N ALA A 175 44.38 -15.10 9.61
CA ALA A 175 45.65 -14.36 9.66
C ALA A 175 46.57 -14.74 10.84
N PHE A 176 46.12 -15.61 11.75
CA PHE A 176 46.88 -16.19 12.87
C PHE A 176 46.89 -17.71 12.74
#